data_AF-A0A7L2KCV7-F1
#
_entry.id   AF-A0A7L2KCV7-F1
#
_cell.length_a   1.000
_cell.length_b   1.000
_cell.length_c   1.000
_cell.angle_alpha   90.00
_cell.angle_beta   90.00
_cell.angle_gamma   90.00
#
_symmetry.space_group_name_H-M   'P 1'
#
loop_
_entity.id
_entity.type
_entity.pdbx_description
1 polymer ?
#
loop_
_entity_poly.entity_id
_entity_poly.type
_entity_poly.pdbx_seq_one_letter_code
_entity_poly.pdbx_strand_id
1 'polypeptide(L)'
;FDMKGEDVIVFLHIQKTGGTTFGRHLVQNVRLEVPCDCRPGQKKCTCYRPNRRETWLFSRFSTGWSCGLHADWTELTNCVPGVLDRRESAAAKAPR
;
A
#
# COMPACT_ATOMS: atom_id res chain seq x y z
N PHE A 1 -5.42 8.74 -12.13
CA PHE A 1 -5.49 7.89 -10.93
C PHE A 1 -6.88 8.00 -10.38
N ASP A 2 -7.66 6.93 -10.54
CA ASP A 2 -8.98 6.78 -9.93
C ASP A 2 -8.84 5.97 -8.63
N MET A 3 -8.94 6.67 -7.50
CA MET A 3 -8.84 6.04 -6.18
C MET A 3 -10.04 5.17 -5.84
N LYS A 4 -11.22 5.48 -6.40
CA LYS A 4 -12.46 4.74 -6.15
C LYS A 4 -12.62 3.55 -7.08
N GLY A 5 -11.93 3.56 -8.22
CA GLY A 5 -11.76 2.42 -9.13
C GLY A 5 -10.74 1.41 -8.61
N GLU A 6 -10.06 0.73 -9.54
CA GLU A 6 -9.12 -0.37 -9.24
C GLU A 6 -7.64 0.04 -9.31
N ASP A 7 -7.33 1.33 -9.53
CA ASP A 7 -5.94 1.78 -9.66
C ASP A 7 -5.17 1.56 -8.34
N VAL A 8 -3.94 1.04 -8.42
CA VAL A 8 -3.02 0.89 -7.28
C VAL A 8 -1.68 1.54 -7.62
N ILE A 9 -1.19 2.40 -6.72
CA ILE A 9 0.16 2.94 -6.81
C ILE A 9 1.13 1.97 -6.16
N VAL A 10 2.19 1.58 -6.88
CA VAL A 10 3.27 0.75 -6.34
C VAL A 10 4.51 1.60 -6.15
N PHE A 11 4.95 1.77 -4.90
CA PHE A 11 6.17 2.51 -4.58
C PHE A 11 7.39 1.58 -4.46
N LEU A 12 8.20 1.55 -5.51
CA LEU A 12 9.51 0.88 -5.53
C LEU A 12 10.52 1.71 -4.73
N HIS A 13 10.94 1.19 -3.57
CA HIS A 13 11.83 1.88 -2.64
C HIS A 13 13.28 1.42 -2.77
N ILE A 14 14.07 2.12 -3.60
CA ILE A 14 15.52 1.91 -3.74
C ILE A 14 16.24 2.42 -2.50
N GLN A 15 17.21 1.66 -1.98
CA GLN A 15 17.95 2.05 -0.77
C GLN A 15 18.64 3.42 -0.94
N LYS A 16 18.69 4.18 0.16
CA LYS A 16 19.42 5.46 0.28
C LYS A 16 18.96 6.60 -0.65
N THR A 17 17.77 6.48 -1.24
CA THR A 17 17.17 7.51 -2.11
C THR A 17 16.20 8.44 -1.38
N GLY A 18 16.24 8.49 -0.04
CA GLY A 18 15.26 9.26 0.74
C GLY A 18 13.85 8.66 0.75
N GLY A 19 13.66 7.44 0.22
CA GLY A 19 12.35 6.79 0.13
C GLY A 19 11.65 6.52 1.47
N THR A 20 12.37 6.59 2.59
CA THR A 20 11.73 6.59 3.92
C THR A 20 10.94 7.87 4.16
N THR A 21 11.46 9.04 3.80
CA THR A 21 10.74 10.32 3.92
C THR A 21 9.60 10.38 2.93
N PHE A 22 9.88 10.07 1.66
CA PHE A 22 8.86 10.06 0.61
C PHE A 22 7.72 9.08 0.92
N GLY A 23 8.04 7.86 1.35
CA GLY A 23 7.05 6.87 1.73
C GLY A 23 6.18 7.29 2.91
N ARG A 24 6.71 8.05 3.88
CA ARG A 24 5.87 8.63 4.96
C ARG A 24 4.91 9.67 4.41
N HIS A 25 5.37 10.53 3.50
CA HIS A 25 4.49 11.51 2.86
C HIS A 25 3.34 10.86 2.10
N LEU A 26 3.56 9.72 1.44
CA LEU A 26 2.49 8.98 0.76
C LEU A 26 1.37 8.53 1.70
N VAL A 27 1.69 8.16 2.93
CA VAL A 27 0.68 7.67 3.91
C VAL A 27 0.16 8.73 4.86
N GLN A 28 0.86 9.86 5.05
CA GLN A 28 0.53 10.88 6.05
C GLN A 28 0.20 12.27 5.47
N ASN A 29 0.64 12.59 4.25
CA ASN A 29 0.60 13.98 3.73
C ASN A 29 -0.13 14.12 2.39
N VAL A 30 -0.69 13.05 1.84
CA VAL A 30 -1.58 13.15 0.67
C VAL A 30 -2.96 13.61 1.16
N ARG A 31 -3.56 14.57 0.46
CA ARG A 31 -4.93 15.03 0.74
C ARG A 31 -5.91 14.03 0.14
N LEU A 32 -6.60 13.29 0.99
CA LEU A 32 -7.50 12.19 0.62
C LEU A 32 -8.88 12.43 1.22
N GLU A 33 -9.93 11.93 0.53
CA GLU A 33 -11.29 11.88 1.10
C GLU A 33 -11.31 10.99 2.36
N VAL A 34 -10.58 9.88 2.33
CA VAL A 34 -10.35 8.98 3.47
C VAL A 34 -8.84 8.85 3.70
N PRO A 35 -8.28 9.43 4.77
CA PRO A 35 -6.86 9.30 5.11
C PRO A 35 -6.47 7.87 5.48
N CYS A 36 -5.18 7.53 5.36
CA CYS A 36 -4.66 6.27 5.90
C CYS A 36 -4.74 6.25 7.44
N ASP A 37 -5.10 5.11 8.03
CA ASP A 37 -5.04 4.88 9.49
C ASP A 37 -3.62 4.45 9.90
N CYS A 38 -2.87 5.38 10.51
CA CYS A 38 -1.51 5.16 11.01
C CYS A 38 -1.50 5.16 12.55
N ARG A 39 -1.49 3.99 13.18
CA ARG A 39 -1.48 3.88 14.65
C ARG A 39 -0.09 4.14 15.25
N PRO A 40 0.04 4.90 16.35
CA PRO A 40 1.30 5.08 17.05
C PRO A 40 1.94 3.73 17.41
N GLY A 41 3.26 3.62 17.22
CA GLY A 41 4.02 2.38 17.44
C GLY A 41 3.96 1.36 16.30
N GLN A 42 3.01 1.48 15.36
CA GLN A 42 3.00 0.64 14.16
C GLN A 42 3.80 1.28 13.03
N LYS A 43 4.65 0.47 12.39
CA LYS A 43 5.39 0.89 11.19
C LYS A 43 4.53 0.87 9.93
N LYS A 44 3.35 0.24 9.95
CA LYS A 44 2.49 0.07 8.78
C LYS A 44 1.18 0.81 9.03
N CYS A 45 0.74 1.59 8.06
CA CYS A 45 -0.54 2.24 8.01
C CYS A 45 -1.52 1.43 7.16
N THR A 46 -2.81 1.64 7.40
CA THR A 46 -3.89 1.04 6.62
C THR A 46 -4.44 2.08 5.65
N CYS A 47 -4.14 1.93 4.36
CA CYS A 47 -4.52 2.88 3.30
C CYS A 47 -5.62 2.29 2.41
N TYR A 48 -6.86 2.35 2.89
CA TYR A 48 -7.99 1.80 2.14
C TYR A 48 -8.61 2.79 1.16
N ARG A 49 -9.23 2.24 0.11
CA ARG A 49 -10.09 2.99 -0.80
C ARG A 49 -11.30 3.54 -0.03
N PRO A 50 -11.89 4.68 -0.46
CA PRO A 50 -13.19 5.10 0.05
C PRO A 50 -14.23 3.98 -0.16
N ASN A 51 -14.97 3.62 0.89
CA ASN A 51 -16.06 2.62 0.88
C ASN A 51 -15.66 1.14 0.65
N ARG A 52 -14.38 0.80 0.54
CA ARG A 52 -13.92 -0.59 0.39
C ARG A 52 -12.72 -0.90 1.27
N ARG A 53 -12.54 -2.16 1.67
CA ARG A 53 -11.38 -2.61 2.49
C ARG A 53 -10.21 -3.06 1.61
N GLU A 54 -10.01 -2.38 0.48
CA GLU A 54 -8.99 -2.66 -0.53
C GLU A 54 -7.93 -1.56 -0.48
N THR A 55 -6.66 -1.90 -0.68
CA THR A 55 -5.57 -0.92 -0.59
C THR A 55 -5.34 -0.25 -1.94
N TRP A 56 -5.24 1.08 -1.96
CA TRP A 56 -4.88 1.84 -3.18
C TRP A 56 -3.37 2.08 -3.30
N LEU A 57 -2.60 1.77 -2.25
CA LEU A 57 -1.16 1.96 -2.18
C LEU A 57 -0.45 0.67 -1.80
N PHE A 58 0.50 0.23 -2.63
CA PHE A 58 1.45 -0.82 -2.32
C PHE A 58 2.82 -0.21 -2.00
N SER A 59 3.25 -0.32 -0.76
CA SER A 59 4.51 0.26 -0.28
C SER A 59 4.93 -0.39 1.05
N ARG A 60 6.18 -0.14 1.46
CA ARG A 60 6.67 -0.49 2.81
C ARG A 60 5.72 -0.03 3.92
N PHE A 61 5.18 1.19 3.83
CA PHE A 61 4.38 1.79 4.90
C PHE A 61 2.88 1.48 4.79
N SER A 62 2.41 0.83 3.73
CA SER A 62 1.00 0.41 3.59
C SER A 62 0.83 -1.11 3.61
N THR A 63 1.54 -1.83 2.75
CA THR A 63 1.44 -3.29 2.62
C THR A 63 2.60 -4.02 3.30
N GLY A 64 3.66 -3.31 3.67
CA GLY A 64 4.88 -3.90 4.22
C GLY A 64 5.79 -4.45 3.13
N TRP A 65 6.71 -5.33 3.51
CA TRP A 65 7.62 -6.02 2.59
C TRP A 65 6.99 -7.30 2.03
N SER A 66 5.76 -7.18 1.50
CA SER A 66 4.98 -8.36 1.06
C SER A 66 5.60 -9.10 -0.14
N CYS A 67 6.47 -8.44 -0.90
CA CYS A 67 7.16 -9.02 -2.06
C CYS A 67 8.69 -9.08 -1.88
N GLY A 68 9.19 -9.00 -0.64
CA GLY A 68 10.63 -8.95 -0.34
C GLY A 68 11.08 -7.62 0.26
N LEU A 69 12.19 -7.65 1.01
CA LEU A 69 12.78 -6.47 1.63
C LEU A 69 13.54 -5.68 0.56
N HIS A 70 13.09 -4.45 0.29
CA HIS A 70 13.59 -3.61 -0.81
C HIS A 70 13.42 -4.25 -2.20
N ALA A 71 12.27 -4.87 -2.42
CA ALA A 71 11.94 -5.53 -3.68
C ALA A 71 12.17 -4.62 -4.89
N ASP A 72 12.90 -5.13 -5.88
CA ASP A 72 13.22 -4.40 -7.11
C ASP A 72 12.08 -4.47 -8.14
N TRP A 73 12.31 -3.91 -9.33
CA TRP A 73 11.30 -3.89 -10.40
C TRP A 73 10.91 -5.30 -10.86
N THR A 74 11.88 -6.21 -10.96
CA THR A 74 11.65 -7.60 -11.37
C THR A 74 10.83 -8.32 -10.33
N GLU A 75 11.14 -8.17 -9.04
CA GLU A 75 10.38 -8.80 -7.97
C GLU A 75 8.95 -8.24 -7.87
N LEU A 76 8.80 -6.91 -7.93
CA LEU A 76 7.49 -6.26 -7.77
C LEU A 76 6.53 -6.61 -8.92
N THR A 77 6.99 -6.57 -10.17
CA THR A 77 6.14 -6.86 -11.34
C THR A 77 5.64 -8.31 -11.34
N ASN A 78 6.44 -9.25 -10.84
CA ASN A 78 6.09 -10.66 -10.76
C ASN A 78 5.26 -11.03 -9.51
N CYS A 79 5.31 -10.22 -8.43
CA CYS A 79 4.69 -10.56 -7.15
C CYS A 79 3.43 -9.75 -6.81
N VAL A 80 3.42 -8.44 -7.09
CA VAL A 80 2.38 -7.52 -6.60
C VAL A 80 0.97 -7.93 -7.03
N PRO A 81 0.69 -8.29 -8.31
CA PRO A 81 -0.65 -8.70 -8.73
C PRO A 81 -1.19 -9.84 -7.86
N GLY A 82 -0.41 -10.91 -7.69
CA GLY A 82 -0.82 -12.07 -6.88
C GLY A 82 -0.99 -11.76 -5.38
N VAL A 83 -0.28 -10.76 -4.84
CA VAL A 83 -0.49 -10.33 -3.44
C VAL A 83 -1.77 -9.52 -3.28
N LEU A 84 -2.09 -8.64 -4.23
CA LEU A 84 -3.31 -7.84 -4.20
C LEU A 84 -4.54 -8.74 -4.31
N ASP A 85 -4.58 -9.65 -5.29
CA ASP A 85 -5.69 -10.59 -5.48
C ASP A 85 -6.01 -11.40 -4.22
N ARG A 86 -4.97 -11.90 -3.53
CA ARG A 86 -5.10 -12.65 -2.27
C ARG A 86 -5.68 -11.80 -1.15
N ARG A 87 -5.29 -10.52 -1.08
CA ARG A 87 -5.77 -9.59 -0.03
C ARG A 87 -7.20 -9.15 -0.27
N GLU A 88 -7.57 -8.86 -1.52
CA GLU A 88 -8.94 -8.51 -1.90
C GLU A 88 -9.88 -9.68 -1.63
N SER A 89 -9.46 -10.89 -2.00
CA SER A 89 -10.18 -12.13 -1.68
C SER A 89 -10.40 -12.32 -0.17
N ALA A 90 -9.41 -11.95 0.65
CA ALA A 90 -9.52 -12.02 2.11
C ALA A 90 -10.44 -10.92 2.67
N ALA A 91 -10.38 -9.71 2.12
CA ALA A 91 -11.23 -8.58 2.52
C ALA A 91 -12.71 -8.84 2.18
N ALA A 92 -13.00 -9.46 1.04
CA ALA A 92 -14.35 -9.86 0.64
C ALA A 92 -14.96 -10.93 1.56
N LYS A 93 -14.12 -11.75 2.20
CA LYS A 93 -14.55 -12.82 3.11
C LYS A 93 -14.69 -12.37 4.58
N ALA A 94 -14.20 -11.19 4.93
CA ALA A 94 -14.29 -10.68 6.29
C ALA A 94 -15.72 -10.14 6.55
N PRO A 95 -16.39 -10.53 7.66
CA PRO A 95 -17.67 -9.94 8.03
C PRO A 95 -17.53 -8.42 8.21
N ARG A 96 -18.58 -7.68 7.80
CA ARG A 96 -18.65 -6.22 7.91
C ARG A 96 -18.64 -5.77 9.37
#